data_AF-A0AAD0L3C2-F1
#
_entry.id   AF-A0AAD0L3C2-F1
#
_cell.length_a   1.000
_cell.length_b   1.000
_cell.length_c   1.000
_cell.angle_alpha   90.00
_cell.angle_beta   90.00
_cell.angle_gamma   90.00
#
_symmetry.space_group_name_H-M   'P 1'
#
loop_
_entity.id
_entity.type
_entity.pdbx_description
1 polymer ?
#
loop_
_entity_poly.entity_id
_entity_poly.type
_entity_poly.pdbx_seq_one_letter_code
_entity_poly.pdbx_strand_id
1 'polypeptide(L)' 'MSDLTYKEKMTIQLMRNKRAGLKPANQADIARRFGLSRMYTYSVIAESQKGPKSNEWRKKFAAYAGMEV' A
#
# COMPACT_ATOMS: atom_id res chain seq x y z
N MET A 1 13.83 -14.33 7.37
CA MET A 1 12.83 -13.65 6.53
C MET A 1 13.55 -12.51 5.84
N SER A 2 13.43 -12.32 4.53
CA SER A 2 14.06 -11.15 3.89
C SER A 2 13.47 -9.87 4.51
N ASP A 3 14.32 -8.97 4.98
CA ASP A 3 13.93 -7.67 5.57
C ASP A 3 13.42 -6.72 4.48
N LEU A 4 12.32 -7.10 3.83
CA LEU A 4 11.66 -6.27 2.84
C LEU A 4 11.02 -5.07 3.55
N THR A 5 11.31 -3.89 2.99
CA THR A 5 10.67 -2.62 3.35
C THR A 5 9.17 -2.67 3.12
N TYR A 6 8.42 -1.74 3.72
CA TYR A 6 6.98 -1.68 3.50
C TYR A 6 6.66 -1.45 2.01
N LYS A 7 7.44 -0.59 1.35
CA LYS A 7 7.33 -0.32 -0.09
C LYS A 7 7.47 -1.60 -0.93
N GLU A 8 8.47 -2.42 -0.64
CA GLU A 8 8.73 -3.67 -1.38
C GLU A 8 7.60 -4.68 -1.15
N LYS A 9 7.18 -4.86 0.11
CA LYS A 9 6.06 -5.74 0.46
C LYS A 9 4.77 -5.32 -0.27
N MET A 10 4.45 -4.04 -0.23
CA MET A 10 3.28 -3.48 -0.94
C MET A 10 3.39 -3.70 -2.46
N THR A 11 4.56 -3.45 -3.05
CA THR A 11 4.79 -3.65 -4.49
C THR A 11 4.53 -5.11 -4.89
N ILE A 12 5.10 -6.06 -4.15
CA ILE A 12 4.91 -7.49 -4.40
C ILE A 12 3.43 -7.88 -4.26
N GLN A 13 2.76 -7.39 -3.22
CA GLN A 13 1.35 -7.72 -3.01
C GLN A 13 0.45 -7.17 -4.11
N LEU A 14 0.66 -5.92 -4.55
CA LEU A 14 -0.08 -5.35 -5.68
C LEU A 14 0.13 -6.15 -6.97
N MET A 15 1.35 -6.65 -7.20
CA MET A 15 1.64 -7.53 -8.34
C MET A 15 0.88 -8.86 -8.24
N ARG A 16 0.80 -9.48 -7.05
CA ARG A 16 0.02 -10.69 -6.81
C ARG A 16 -1.46 -10.45 -7.06
N ASN A 17 -2.01 -9.38 -6.49
CA ASN A 17 -3.40 -9.00 -6.67
C ASN A 17 -3.73 -8.77 -8.14
N LYS A 18 -2.87 -8.03 -8.87
CA LYS A 18 -3.04 -7.82 -10.31
C LYS A 18 -3.09 -9.13 -11.09
N ARG A 19 -2.20 -10.08 -10.79
CA ARG A 19 -2.19 -11.41 -11.45
C ARG A 19 -3.43 -12.23 -11.13
N ALA A 20 -3.97 -12.09 -9.92
CA ALA A 20 -5.17 -12.79 -9.46
C ALA A 20 -6.48 -12.08 -9.84
N GLY A 21 -6.44 -10.92 -10.50
CA GLY A 21 -7.64 -10.11 -10.79
C GLY A 21 -8.26 -9.45 -9.54
N LEU A 22 -7.52 -9.37 -8.44
CA LEU A 22 -7.95 -8.80 -7.17
C LEU A 22 -7.60 -7.30 -7.07
N LYS A 23 -8.34 -6.57 -6.23
CA LYS A 23 -8.04 -5.18 -5.86
C LYS A 23 -7.47 -5.11 -4.43
N PRO A 24 -6.59 -4.14 -4.14
CA PRO A 24 -5.95 -3.20 -5.06
C PRO A 24 -4.91 -3.90 -5.96
N ALA A 25 -4.87 -3.55 -7.25
CA ALA A 25 -3.88 -4.05 -8.20
C ALA A 25 -2.75 -3.04 -8.46
N ASN A 26 -2.95 -1.79 -8.04
CA ASN A 26 -1.98 -0.69 -8.16
C ASN A 26 -2.26 0.40 -7.12
N GLN A 27 -1.37 1.39 -6.99
CA GLN A 27 -1.52 2.48 -6.02
C GLN A 27 -2.71 3.41 -6.33
N ALA A 28 -3.16 3.50 -7.59
CA ALA A 28 -4.33 4.30 -7.94
C ALA A 28 -5.64 3.66 -7.42
N ASP A 29 -5.70 2.33 -7.30
CA ASP A 29 -6.82 1.66 -6.62
C ASP A 29 -6.87 2.01 -5.15
N ILE A 30 -5.72 2.05 -4.47
CA ILE A 30 -5.62 2.48 -3.07
C ILE A 30 -6.08 3.95 -2.95
N ALA A 31 -5.55 4.84 -3.79
CA ALA A 31 -5.92 6.26 -3.78
C ALA A 31 -7.43 6.45 -3.96
N ARG A 32 -8.04 5.75 -4.94
CA ARG A 32 -9.49 5.78 -5.17
C ARG A 32 -10.29 5.21 -4.00
N ARG A 33 -9.86 4.10 -3.41
CA ARG A 33 -10.56 3.45 -2.28
C ARG A 33 -10.68 4.37 -1.07
N PHE A 34 -9.63 5.15 -0.81
CA PHE A 34 -9.52 5.99 0.38
C PHE A 34 -9.75 7.49 0.12
N GLY A 35 -10.10 7.89 -1.10
CA GLY A 35 -10.33 9.29 -1.45
C GLY A 35 -9.08 10.17 -1.33
N LEU A 36 -7.90 9.60 -1.56
CA LEU A 36 -6.61 10.27 -1.43
C LEU A 36 -6.05 10.69 -2.78
N SER A 37 -5.17 11.70 -2.79
CA SER A 37 -4.38 11.99 -3.99
C SER A 37 -3.38 10.86 -4.25
N ARG A 38 -3.05 10.64 -5.53
CA ARG A 38 -2.03 9.66 -5.93
C ARG A 38 -0.67 10.00 -5.33
N MET A 39 -0.32 11.28 -5.32
CA MET A 39 0.94 11.78 -4.75
C MET A 39 1.05 11.49 -3.25
N TYR A 40 -0.03 11.74 -2.50
CA TYR A 40 -0.05 11.44 -1.07
C TYR A 40 0.06 9.94 -0.81
N THR A 41 -0.71 9.12 -1.54
CA THR A 41 -0.66 7.65 -1.47
C THR A 41 0.75 7.13 -1.73
N TYR A 42 1.41 7.65 -2.77
CA TYR A 42 2.80 7.32 -3.08
C TYR A 42 3.75 7.68 -1.92
N SER A 43 3.63 8.89 -1.34
CA SER A 43 4.50 9.33 -0.24
C SER A 43 4.38 8.45 1.01
N VAL A 44 3.17 7.95 1.31
CA VAL A 44 2.93 7.04 2.43
C VAL A 44 3.58 5.68 2.15
N ILE A 45 3.43 5.15 0.93
CA ILE A 45 3.99 3.84 0.53
C ILE A 45 5.50 3.88 0.40
N ALA A 46 6.06 4.98 -0.11
CA ALA A 46 7.51 5.18 -0.24
C ALA A 46 8.21 5.44 1.09
N GLU A 47 7.47 5.47 2.21
CA GLU A 47 7.97 5.76 3.55
C GLU A 47 8.65 7.14 3.69
N SER A 48 8.39 8.06 2.75
CA SER A 48 8.97 9.40 2.77
C SER A 48 8.34 10.31 3.83
N GLN A 49 7.08 10.08 4.20
CA GLN A 49 6.44 10.72 5.34
C GLN A 49 6.55 9.84 6.60
N LYS A 50 7.12 10.39 7.68
CA LYS A 50 7.20 9.73 8.99
C LYS A 50 6.18 10.37 9.94
N GLY A 51 5.55 9.55 10.79
CA GLY A 51 4.65 10.02 11.85
C GLY A 51 3.44 9.11 12.06
N PRO A 52 2.68 9.31 13.17
CA PRO A 52 1.55 8.46 13.55
C PRO A 52 0.49 8.32 12.46
N LYS A 53 0.12 9.44 11.81
CA LYS A 53 -0.89 9.46 10.74
C LYS A 53 -0.47 8.65 9.51
N SER A 54 0.81 8.73 9.11
CA SER A 54 1.32 7.94 7.99
C SER A 54 1.39 6.45 8.33
N ASN A 55 1.68 6.10 9.59
CA ASN A 55 1.64 4.72 10.06
C ASN A 55 0.22 4.13 10.04
N GLU A 56 -0.79 4.91 10.44
CA GLU A 56 -2.19 4.50 10.33
C GLU A 56 -2.60 4.24 8.88
N TRP A 57 -2.18 5.09 7.95
CA TRP A 57 -2.43 4.86 6.53
C TRP A 57 -1.75 3.60 6.01
N ARG A 58 -0.50 3.31 6.43
CA ARG A 58 0.17 2.06 6.05
C ARG A 58 -0.59 0.84 6.52
N LYS A 59 -1.13 0.84 7.75
CA LYS A 59 -1.99 -0.25 8.24
C LYS A 59 -3.24 -0.41 7.36
N LYS A 60 -3.97 0.67 7.10
CA LYS A 60 -5.17 0.64 6.23
C LYS A 60 -4.86 0.15 4.82
N PHE A 61 -3.73 0.56 4.25
CA PHE A 61 -3.29 0.14 2.92
C PHE A 61 -2.89 -1.34 2.91
N ALA A 62 -2.16 -1.81 3.92
CA ALA A 62 -1.79 -3.21 4.09
C ALA A 62 -3.01 -4.12 4.24
N ALA A 63 -3.97 -3.74 5.10
CA ALA A 63 -5.23 -4.45 5.27
C ALA A 63 -5.99 -4.57 3.94
N TYR A 64 -6.15 -3.45 3.22
CA TYR A 64 -6.84 -3.46 1.93
C TYR A 64 -6.08 -4.29 0.87
N ALA A 65 -4.75 -4.27 0.88
CA ALA A 65 -3.92 -5.05 -0.02
C ALA A 65 -3.90 -6.56 0.28
N GLY A 66 -4.42 -7.00 1.44
CA GLY A 66 -4.36 -8.38 1.88
C GLY A 66 -2.97 -8.78 2.40
N MET A 67 -2.26 -7.84 3.03
CA MET A 67 -0.94 -8.07 3.63
C MET A 67 -1.00 -8.40 5.13
N GLU A 68 -2.16 -8.22 5.76
CA GLU A 68 -2.39 -8.64 7.15
C GLU A 68 -2.77 -10.13 7.16
N VAL A 69 -2.00 -10.93 7.90
CA VAL A 69 -2.27 -12.35 8.22
C VAL A 69 -2.29 -12.46 9.73
#